data_AF-X1JKC3-F1
#
_entry.id   AF-X1JKC3-F1
#
_cell.length_a   1.000
_cell.length_b   1.000
_cell.length_c   1.000
_cell.angle_alpha   90.00
_cell.angle_beta   90.00
_cell.angle_gamma   90.00
#
_symmetry.space_group_name_H-M   'P 1'
#
loop_
_entity.id
_entity.type
_entity.pdbx_description
1 polymer ?
#
loop_
_entity_poly.entity_id
_entity_poly.type
_entity_poly.pdbx_seq_one_letter_code
_entity_poly.pdbx_strand_id
1 'polypeptide(L)'
;LQWTPGYSVGVKEDKLGVRASNTSELVFQDVRVPQENILGKVGDGFRLALKILDFGRISIAAQCVGLGQASLEAAVKYANEREQFGQKIGRFQGIQWKITDMACAVESGRLLTYKAAYMC
;
A
#
# COMPACT_ATOMS: atom_id res chain seq x y z
N LEU A 1 -16.85 15.49 -11.53
CA LEU A 1 -17.36 14.32 -12.30
C LEU A 1 -18.81 13.99 -11.96
N GLN A 2 -19.25 14.13 -10.70
CA GLN A 2 -20.65 13.83 -10.31
C GLN A 2 -21.73 14.66 -11.05
N TRP A 3 -21.32 15.73 -11.73
CA TRP A 3 -22.16 16.61 -12.55
C TRP A 3 -22.07 16.33 -14.05
N THR A 4 -21.32 15.31 -14.47
CA THR A 4 -21.17 14.93 -15.88
C THR A 4 -22.30 13.96 -16.26
N PRO A 5 -23.20 14.31 -17.19
CA PRO A 5 -24.27 13.41 -17.62
C PRO A 5 -23.72 12.06 -18.08
N GLY A 6 -24.35 10.96 -17.64
CA GLY A 6 -23.93 9.60 -17.95
C GLY A 6 -22.84 9.01 -17.04
N TYR A 7 -22.28 9.80 -16.12
CA TYR A 7 -21.33 9.32 -15.11
C TYR A 7 -22.06 8.98 -13.80
N SER A 8 -21.77 7.81 -13.23
CA SER A 8 -22.24 7.42 -11.90
C SER A 8 -21.19 6.59 -11.15
N VAL A 9 -21.38 6.46 -9.84
CA VAL A 9 -20.52 5.67 -8.95
C VAL A 9 -21.36 4.54 -8.38
N GLY A 10 -20.84 3.31 -8.45
CA GLY A 10 -21.50 2.12 -7.95
C GLY A 10 -21.54 2.06 -6.42
N VAL A 11 -21.95 0.91 -5.90
CA VAL A 11 -21.93 0.66 -4.45
C VAL A 11 -20.49 0.61 -3.93
N LYS A 12 -20.30 1.07 -2.69
CA LYS A 12 -19.00 0.95 -2.03
C LYS A 12 -18.67 -0.53 -1.81
N GLU A 13 -17.48 -0.93 -2.22
CA GLU A 13 -16.99 -2.30 -2.07
C GLU A 13 -16.80 -2.70 -0.60
N ASP A 14 -17.30 -3.90 -0.26
CA ASP A 14 -17.09 -4.54 1.04
C ASP A 14 -15.77 -5.32 1.04
N LYS A 15 -14.70 -4.63 1.42
CA LYS A 15 -13.31 -5.14 1.34
C LYS A 15 -12.88 -5.87 2.61
N LEU A 16 -12.02 -6.88 2.47
CA LEU A 16 -11.35 -7.56 3.59
C LEU A 16 -10.58 -6.59 4.51
N GLY A 17 -9.87 -5.63 3.92
CA GLY A 17 -9.03 -4.66 4.64
C GLY A 17 -9.03 -3.30 3.96
N VAL A 18 -8.25 -2.35 4.50
CA VAL A 18 -8.15 -0.96 3.99
C VAL A 18 -9.54 -0.33 3.82
N ARG A 19 -10.47 -0.62 4.75
CA ARG A 19 -11.89 -0.27 4.66
C ARG A 19 -12.16 1.24 4.72
N ALA A 20 -11.20 1.99 5.26
CA ALA A 20 -11.19 3.45 5.25
C ALA A 20 -11.01 4.03 3.85
N SER A 21 -10.42 3.28 2.90
CA SER A 21 -10.34 3.70 1.51
C SER A 21 -11.69 3.51 0.80
N ASN A 22 -12.16 4.56 0.13
CA ASN A 22 -13.33 4.49 -0.71
C ASN A 22 -12.97 3.80 -2.02
N THR A 23 -13.63 2.68 -2.28
CA THR A 23 -13.45 1.88 -3.50
C THR A 23 -14.84 1.55 -3.99
N SER A 24 -15.09 1.82 -5.24
CA SER A 24 -16.36 1.58 -5.91
C SER A 24 -16.10 1.52 -7.41
N GLU A 25 -17.00 0.87 -8.13
CA GLU A 25 -17.07 0.93 -9.58
C GLU A 25 -17.36 2.37 -10.05
N LEU A 26 -16.71 2.76 -11.15
CA LEU A 26 -17.00 3.99 -11.87
C LEU A 26 -17.70 3.63 -13.19
N VAL A 27 -18.92 4.11 -13.39
CA VAL A 27 -19.74 3.80 -14.56
C VAL A 27 -19.78 5.00 -15.50
N PHE A 28 -19.51 4.75 -16.78
CA PHE A 28 -19.52 5.77 -17.84
C PHE A 28 -20.45 5.30 -18.96
N GLN A 29 -21.68 5.83 -19.00
CA GLN A 29 -22.70 5.52 -20.01
C GLN A 29 -22.99 6.76 -20.86
N ASP A 30 -22.63 6.73 -22.15
CA ASP A 30 -22.81 7.84 -23.10
C ASP A 30 -22.20 9.19 -22.66
N VAL A 31 -21.20 9.15 -21.79
CA VAL A 31 -20.50 10.34 -21.27
C VAL A 31 -19.84 11.11 -22.42
N ARG A 32 -20.14 12.41 -22.51
CA ARG A 32 -19.47 13.35 -23.43
C ARG A 32 -18.30 14.01 -22.72
N VAL A 33 -17.10 13.88 -23.27
CA VAL A 33 -15.87 14.48 -22.74
C VAL A 33 -15.29 15.43 -23.80
N PRO A 34 -15.01 16.70 -23.47
CA PRO A 34 -14.38 17.64 -24.40
C PRO A 34 -12.99 17.18 -24.84
N GLN A 35 -12.58 17.57 -26.06
CA GLN A 35 -11.31 17.14 -26.65
C GLN A 35 -10.10 17.68 -25.86
N GLU A 36 -10.23 18.85 -25.27
CA GLU A 36 -9.22 19.49 -24.40
C GLU A 36 -8.93 18.69 -23.12
N ASN A 37 -9.80 17.75 -22.73
CA ASN A 37 -9.58 16.88 -21.57
C ASN A 37 -8.76 15.61 -21.92
N ILE A 38 -8.31 15.45 -23.17
CA ILE A 38 -7.41 14.35 -23.54
C ILE A 38 -6.06 14.57 -22.86
N LEU A 39 -5.67 13.61 -22.02
CA LEU A 39 -4.35 13.60 -21.38
C LEU A 39 -3.32 13.02 -22.35
N GLY A 40 -2.39 13.86 -22.81
CA GLY A 40 -1.38 13.48 -23.79
C GLY A 40 -1.94 13.41 -25.22
N LYS A 41 -1.56 12.38 -25.98
CA LYS A 41 -2.04 12.14 -27.35
C LYS A 41 -2.94 10.92 -27.41
N VAL A 42 -3.88 10.90 -28.34
CA VAL A 42 -4.68 9.69 -28.62
C VAL A 42 -3.72 8.54 -28.99
N GLY A 43 -3.85 7.41 -28.28
CA GLY A 43 -2.96 6.25 -28.41
C GLY A 43 -1.86 6.15 -27.35
N ASP A 44 -1.55 7.22 -26.61
CA ASP A 44 -0.46 7.20 -25.60
C ASP A 44 -0.86 6.57 -24.25
N GLY A 45 -2.11 6.14 -24.10
CA GLY A 45 -2.68 5.74 -22.80
C GLY A 45 -1.86 4.67 -22.06
N PHE A 46 -1.39 3.65 -22.77
CA PHE A 46 -0.57 2.59 -22.17
C PHE A 46 0.78 3.11 -21.64
N ARG A 47 1.46 3.95 -22.43
CA ARG A 47 2.75 4.54 -22.04
C ARG A 47 2.59 5.46 -20.82
N LEU A 48 1.51 6.24 -20.76
CA LEU A 48 1.21 7.09 -19.60
C LEU A 48 0.91 6.26 -18.36
N ALA A 49 0.13 5.17 -18.50
CA ALA A 49 -0.18 4.26 -17.39
C ALA A 49 1.08 3.62 -16.81
N LEU A 50 2.01 3.15 -17.65
CA LEU A 50 3.27 2.57 -17.18
C LEU A 50 4.15 3.56 -16.41
N LYS A 51 4.23 4.82 -16.85
CA LYS A 51 4.96 5.87 -16.12
C LYS A 51 4.41 6.10 -14.72
N ILE A 52 3.09 6.12 -14.57
CA ILE A 52 2.43 6.26 -13.27
C ILE A 52 2.69 5.02 -12.41
N LEU A 53 2.64 3.83 -13.01
CA LEU A 53 2.89 2.57 -12.30
C LEU A 53 4.30 2.50 -11.71
N ASP A 54 5.32 2.99 -12.42
CA ASP A 54 6.70 2.97 -11.93
C ASP A 54 6.87 3.80 -10.65
N PHE A 55 6.31 5.01 -10.60
CA PHE A 55 6.30 5.82 -9.37
C PHE A 55 5.40 5.20 -8.28
N GLY A 56 4.27 4.62 -8.69
CA GLY A 56 3.32 3.96 -7.79
C GLY A 56 3.97 2.80 -7.02
N ARG A 57 4.83 2.00 -7.67
CA ARG A 57 5.53 0.87 -7.04
C ARG A 57 6.40 1.29 -5.86
N ILE A 58 7.14 2.38 -6.01
CA ILE A 58 7.99 2.93 -4.93
C ILE A 58 7.13 3.43 -3.78
N SER A 59 6.01 4.09 -4.10
CA SER A 59 5.04 4.56 -3.10
C SER A 59 4.40 3.40 -2.31
N ILE A 60 4.11 2.26 -2.96
CA ILE A 60 3.64 1.05 -2.28
C ILE A 60 4.74 0.45 -1.41
N ALA A 61 5.98 0.35 -1.90
CA ALA A 61 7.10 -0.17 -1.12
C ALA A 61 7.33 0.64 0.17
N ALA A 62 7.26 1.98 0.08
CA ALA A 62 7.36 2.86 1.25
C ALA A 62 6.24 2.60 2.28
N GLN A 63 4.99 2.43 1.82
CA GLN A 63 3.87 2.05 2.69
C GLN A 63 4.09 0.70 3.36
N CYS A 64 4.55 -0.31 2.62
CA CYS A 64 4.85 -1.63 3.15
C CYS A 64 5.93 -1.60 4.23
N VAL A 65 7.00 -0.82 4.04
CA VAL A 65 8.07 -0.65 5.04
C VAL A 65 7.52 0.01 6.31
N GLY A 66 6.69 1.05 6.19
CA GLY A 66 6.05 1.70 7.34
C GLY A 66 5.14 0.75 8.12
N LEU A 67 4.29 -0.03 7.41
CA LEU A 67 3.43 -1.04 8.02
C LEU A 67 4.25 -2.17 8.68
N GLY A 68 5.34 -2.59 8.04
CA GLY A 68 6.26 -3.59 8.58
C GLY A 68 6.92 -3.09 9.87
N GLN A 69 7.36 -1.84 9.92
CA GLN A 69 7.92 -1.20 11.11
C GLN A 69 6.90 -1.16 12.26
N ALA A 70 5.68 -0.70 11.99
CA ALA A 70 4.62 -0.67 13.00
C ALA A 70 4.28 -2.08 13.53
N SER A 71 4.28 -3.09 12.64
CA SER A 71 4.07 -4.49 13.01
C SER A 71 5.18 -5.03 13.89
N LEU A 72 6.45 -4.69 13.58
CA LEU A 72 7.61 -5.05 14.38
C LEU A 72 7.54 -4.43 15.78
N GLU A 73 7.24 -3.14 15.88
CA GLU A 73 7.10 -2.43 17.16
C GLU A 73 5.99 -3.04 18.03
N ALA A 74 4.83 -3.32 17.42
CA ALA A 74 3.73 -3.98 18.11
C ALA A 74 4.12 -5.39 18.60
N ALA A 75 4.82 -6.17 17.77
CA ALA A 75 5.28 -7.50 18.14
C ALA A 75 6.30 -7.48 19.28
N VAL A 76 7.29 -6.58 19.23
CA VAL A 76 8.30 -6.39 20.28
C VAL A 76 7.65 -5.96 21.59
N LYS A 77 6.73 -5.00 21.53
CA LYS A 77 5.97 -4.56 22.71
C LYS A 77 5.23 -5.73 23.34
N TYR A 78 4.41 -6.44 22.55
CA TYR A 78 3.62 -7.55 23.07
C TYR A 78 4.49 -8.70 23.60
N ALA A 79 5.62 -8.98 22.95
CA ALA A 79 6.55 -10.01 23.42
C ALA A 79 7.17 -9.70 24.79
N ASN A 80 7.26 -8.41 25.16
CA ASN A 80 7.76 -7.94 26.44
C ASN A 80 6.66 -7.72 27.50
N GLU A 81 5.39 -7.83 27.13
CA GLU A 81 4.24 -7.68 28.04
C GLU A 81 3.61 -9.04 28.36
N ARG A 82 3.52 -9.94 27.37
CA ARG A 82 2.86 -11.24 27.53
C ARG A 82 3.75 -12.23 28.25
N GLU A 83 3.22 -12.87 29.30
CA GLU A 83 3.88 -13.94 30.04
C GLU A 83 3.23 -15.31 29.82
N GLN A 84 4.04 -16.33 29.59
CA GLN A 84 3.66 -17.74 29.57
C GLN A 84 4.80 -18.60 30.08
N PHE A 85 4.45 -19.73 30.72
CA PHE A 85 5.42 -20.65 31.32
C PHE A 85 6.41 -19.94 32.26
N GLY A 86 5.91 -18.99 33.06
CA GLY A 86 6.68 -18.28 34.09
C GLY A 86 7.64 -17.20 33.59
N GLN A 87 7.60 -16.82 32.31
CA GLN A 87 8.45 -15.75 31.78
C GLN A 87 7.78 -14.98 30.62
N LYS A 88 8.31 -13.81 30.30
CA LYS A 88 7.92 -13.04 29.11
C LYS A 88 8.18 -13.84 27.84
N ILE A 89 7.23 -13.85 26.91
CA ILE A 89 7.35 -14.68 25.70
C ILE A 89 8.54 -14.28 24.82
N GLY A 90 9.00 -13.02 24.91
CA GLY A 90 10.22 -12.54 24.24
C GLY A 90 11.52 -13.20 24.72
N ARG A 91 11.49 -13.97 25.82
CA ARG A 91 12.63 -14.78 26.29
C ARG A 91 12.76 -16.11 25.56
N PHE A 92 11.72 -16.58 24.88
CA PHE A 92 11.79 -17.82 24.09
C PHE A 92 12.52 -17.55 22.77
N GLN A 93 13.53 -18.36 22.46
CA GLN A 93 14.31 -18.24 21.21
C GLN A 93 13.43 -18.27 19.96
N GLY A 94 12.39 -19.11 19.94
CA GLY A 94 11.46 -19.18 18.80
C GLY A 94 10.70 -17.88 18.52
N ILE A 95 10.47 -17.05 19.54
CA ILE A 95 9.88 -15.71 19.36
C ILE A 95 10.96 -14.71 18.91
N GLN A 96 12.16 -14.81 19.48
CA GLN A 96 13.30 -13.96 19.11
C GLN A 96 13.64 -14.10 17.61
N TRP A 97 13.70 -15.33 17.08
CA TRP A 97 13.95 -15.55 15.65
C TRP A 97 12.94 -14.83 14.76
N LYS A 98 11.65 -14.92 15.08
CA LYS A 98 10.59 -14.24 14.32
C LYS A 98 10.78 -12.72 14.32
N ILE A 99 11.08 -12.15 15.48
CA ILE A 99 11.33 -10.71 15.63
C ILE A 99 12.60 -10.30 14.85
N THR A 100 13.66 -11.09 14.91
CA THR A 100 14.90 -10.85 14.16
C THR A 100 14.65 -10.88 12.65
N ASP A 101 13.90 -11.86 12.14
CA ASP A 101 13.55 -11.96 10.73
C ASP A 101 12.72 -10.74 10.27
N MET A 102 11.75 -10.32 11.08
CA MET A 102 10.96 -9.11 10.83
C MET A 102 11.86 -7.86 10.78
N ALA A 103 12.76 -7.69 11.74
CA ALA A 103 13.68 -6.56 11.79
C ALA A 103 14.60 -6.52 10.57
N CYS A 104 15.16 -7.66 10.19
CA CYS A 104 16.01 -7.78 9.01
C CYS A 104 15.25 -7.42 7.72
N ALA A 105 14.03 -7.94 7.56
CA ALA A 105 13.19 -7.67 6.40
C ALA A 105 12.79 -6.18 6.30
N VAL A 106 12.42 -5.56 7.42
CA VAL A 106 12.05 -4.14 7.47
C VAL A 106 13.25 -3.25 7.14
N GLU A 107 14.42 -3.50 7.73
CA GLU A 107 15.63 -2.72 7.46
C GLU A 107 16.08 -2.86 6.00
N SER A 108 16.16 -4.10 5.50
CA SER A 108 16.54 -4.35 4.10
C SER A 108 15.54 -3.72 3.12
N GLY A 109 14.24 -3.87 3.39
CA GLY A 109 13.17 -3.28 2.59
C GLY A 109 13.24 -1.75 2.57
N ARG A 110 13.55 -1.13 3.71
CA ARG A 110 13.74 0.32 3.82
C ARG A 110 14.90 0.82 2.97
N LEU A 111 16.06 0.17 3.06
CA LEU A 111 17.25 0.52 2.29
C LEU A 111 16.99 0.42 0.78
N LEU A 112 16.38 -0.69 0.33
CA LEU A 112 16.04 -0.88 -1.08
C LEU A 112 15.00 0.13 -1.57
N THR A 113 14.01 0.45 -0.74
CA THR A 113 12.98 1.45 -1.07
C THR A 113 13.58 2.83 -1.25
N TYR A 114 14.42 3.28 -0.31
CA TYR A 114 15.07 4.59 -0.43
C TYR A 114 16.07 4.64 -1.59
N LYS A 115 16.81 3.56 -1.84
CA LYS A 115 17.68 3.47 -3.00
C LYS A 115 16.87 3.58 -4.31
N ALA A 116 15.75 2.86 -4.42
CA ALA A 116 14.88 2.95 -5.58
C ALA A 116 14.33 4.37 -5.76
N ALA A 117 13.87 5.00 -4.66
CA ALA A 117 13.38 6.39 -4.66
C ALA A 117 14.44 7.43 -5.07
N TYR A 118 15.70 7.19 -4.74
CA TYR A 118 16.81 8.06 -5.13
C TYR A 118 17.19 7.90 -6.61
N MET A 119 17.01 6.72 -7.19
CA MET A 119 17.44 6.39 -8.56
C MET A 119 16.39 6.69 -9.64
N CYS A 120 15.14 6.94 -9.26
CA CYS A 120 14.02 7.14 -10.18
C CYS A 120 13.78 8.59 -10.59
#